data_AF-A0A1A9Z148-F1
#
_entry.id   AF-A0A1A9Z148-F1
#
_cell.length_a   1.000
_cell.length_b   1.000
_cell.length_c   1.000
_cell.angle_alpha   90.00
_cell.angle_beta   90.00
_cell.angle_gamma   90.00
#
_symmetry.space_group_name_H-M   'P 1'
#
loop_
_entity.id
_entity.type
_entity.pdbx_description
1 polymer ?
#
loop_
_entity_poly.entity_id
_entity_poly.type
_entity_poly.pdbx_seq_one_letter_code
_entity_poly.pdbx_strand_id
1 'polypeptide(L)'
;MFKLSLGINIDHVATLRNAREGKDPSPVHAAILAEYAGADSITMHLREDRRHIHENDLFLIKKVIHSKINLEMAPTENMFSIAHNLLPNSCCLVPENREEITTESGLDIIKQKKNLHHLVVKLKKIGITVSVFIDPIEKQILAASEISADCVEINTAAKEAASKALGFGMRKGLSFAHFEVIHDHLGKPYLKLNSIAKTLLKDLNITDIHLSLTDERKYACAMVVFERYVLNKNDIFLWKQYTPMIRHEALRLQVKLPNSVELDDLIQSGMIGFLSAIENFDINQGASFSTYARSRIRWSMLDELRERDWVPRSVRRNARDIASAIQRLEQRLGLSATEKQIADELGVSLLEYQKMLQETNCGQIFSLEDLGNYQDNSGFKGINIPEDHTKDPCQLLLINTLKVKIIQEIRNLPKREQVLLNLYYQQELNLKEIGLVLGVGESRVSQLHSLAIKRLRSRLKDNI
;
A
#
# COMPACT_ATOMS: atom_id res chain seq x y z
N MET A 1 21.88 -7.93 -39.89
CA MET A 1 21.48 -7.55 -38.53
C MET A 1 20.16 -6.79 -38.65
N PHE A 2 19.06 -7.29 -38.10
CA PHE A 2 17.78 -6.57 -38.17
C PHE A 2 17.92 -5.26 -37.41
N LYS A 3 17.69 -4.12 -38.08
CA LYS A 3 17.70 -2.80 -37.44
C LYS A 3 16.39 -2.65 -36.68
N LEU A 4 16.45 -2.67 -35.36
CA LEU A 4 15.31 -2.33 -34.49
C LEU A 4 14.97 -0.86 -34.69
N SER A 5 13.68 -0.55 -34.75
CA SER A 5 13.16 0.83 -34.81
C SER A 5 12.41 1.16 -33.53
N LEU A 6 12.48 2.41 -33.07
CA LEU A 6 11.79 2.90 -31.88
C LEU A 6 10.63 3.81 -32.27
N GLY A 7 9.40 3.39 -31.93
CA GLY A 7 8.21 4.23 -31.99
C GLY A 7 7.86 4.79 -30.62
N ILE A 8 7.65 6.11 -30.51
CA ILE A 8 7.24 6.76 -29.26
C ILE A 8 5.77 7.17 -29.36
N ASN A 9 4.94 6.60 -28.47
CA ASN A 9 3.56 7.03 -28.29
C ASN A 9 3.52 8.27 -27.37
N ILE A 10 2.86 9.34 -27.82
CA ILE A 10 2.79 10.64 -27.13
C ILE A 10 1.42 10.95 -26.51
N ASP A 11 0.49 10.00 -26.50
CA ASP A 11 -0.90 10.21 -26.09
C ASP A 11 -1.00 10.74 -24.65
N HIS A 12 -0.15 10.24 -23.75
CA HIS A 12 -0.13 10.67 -22.35
C HIS A 12 0.24 12.15 -22.16
N VAL A 13 0.99 12.74 -23.10
CA VAL A 13 1.25 14.19 -23.10
C VAL A 13 -0.06 14.93 -23.35
N ALA A 14 -0.83 14.47 -24.33
CA ALA A 14 -2.15 15.03 -24.64
C ALA A 14 -3.15 14.79 -23.50
N THR A 15 -3.11 13.62 -22.84
CA THR A 15 -3.91 13.35 -21.62
C THR A 15 -3.63 14.39 -20.55
N LEU A 16 -2.35 14.68 -20.27
CA LEU A 16 -1.96 15.64 -19.25
C LEU A 16 -2.37 17.08 -19.63
N ARG A 17 -2.24 17.44 -20.92
CA ARG A 17 -2.73 18.73 -21.45
C ARG A 17 -4.22 18.89 -21.22
N ASN A 18 -5.00 17.88 -21.64
CA ASN A 18 -6.46 17.92 -21.55
C ASN A 18 -6.92 17.99 -20.09
N ALA A 19 -6.25 17.26 -19.19
CA ALA A 19 -6.53 17.32 -17.76
C ALA A 19 -6.24 18.70 -17.12
N ARG A 20 -5.40 19.52 -17.75
CA ARG A 20 -5.07 20.89 -17.32
C ARG A 20 -5.91 21.96 -18.00
N GLU A 21 -6.79 21.58 -18.93
CA GLU A 21 -7.62 22.50 -19.73
C GLU A 21 -6.79 23.60 -20.42
N GLY A 22 -5.52 23.31 -20.72
CA GLY A 22 -4.55 24.28 -21.25
C GLY A 22 -3.99 23.87 -22.60
N LYS A 23 -2.96 24.61 -23.04
CA LYS A 23 -2.17 24.26 -24.23
C LYS A 23 -0.92 23.43 -23.90
N ASP A 24 -0.55 23.37 -22.61
CA ASP A 24 0.65 22.70 -22.13
C ASP A 24 0.36 21.51 -21.19
N PRO A 25 1.12 20.41 -21.32
CA PRO A 25 2.22 20.22 -22.28
C PRO A 25 1.73 19.97 -23.71
N SER A 26 2.40 20.55 -24.71
CA SER A 26 2.04 20.40 -26.12
C SER A 26 2.50 19.04 -26.70
N PRO A 27 1.60 18.21 -27.26
CA PRO A 27 1.97 16.99 -27.98
C PRO A 27 2.90 17.25 -29.17
N VAL A 28 2.74 18.41 -29.84
CA VAL A 28 3.62 18.82 -30.93
C VAL A 28 5.06 18.98 -30.45
N HIS A 29 5.27 19.64 -29.31
CA HIS A 29 6.60 19.79 -28.73
C HIS A 29 7.19 18.44 -28.32
N ALA A 30 6.38 17.56 -27.74
CA ALA A 30 6.82 16.21 -27.38
C ALA A 30 7.25 15.39 -28.59
N ALA A 31 6.51 15.47 -29.71
CA ALA A 31 6.85 14.78 -30.95
C ALA A 31 8.21 15.25 -31.52
N ILE A 32 8.45 16.56 -31.52
CA ILE A 32 9.73 17.14 -31.95
C ILE A 32 10.87 16.63 -31.06
N LEU A 33 10.71 16.70 -29.74
CA LEU A 33 11.73 16.24 -28.79
C LEU A 33 12.01 14.74 -28.95
N ALA A 34 10.98 13.92 -29.15
CA ALA A 34 11.12 12.50 -29.39
C ALA A 34 11.92 12.20 -30.67
N GLU A 35 11.64 12.91 -31.77
CA GLU A 35 12.40 12.80 -33.02
C GLU A 35 13.87 13.20 -32.83
N TYR A 36 14.13 14.36 -32.22
CA TYR A 36 15.49 14.83 -31.93
C TYR A 36 16.26 13.88 -31.01
N ALA A 37 15.57 13.17 -30.11
CA ALA A 37 16.16 12.16 -29.24
C ALA A 37 16.40 10.80 -29.93
N GLY A 38 16.01 10.66 -31.20
CA GLY A 38 16.28 9.47 -32.02
C GLY A 38 15.11 8.51 -32.21
N ALA A 39 13.87 8.93 -31.98
CA ALA A 39 12.69 8.14 -32.35
C ALA A 39 12.59 7.98 -33.88
N ASP A 40 12.40 6.76 -34.37
CA ASP A 40 12.19 6.47 -35.80
C ASP A 40 10.75 6.75 -36.24
N SER A 41 9.80 6.69 -35.29
CA SER A 41 8.40 7.01 -35.52
C SER A 41 7.71 7.62 -34.30
N ILE A 42 6.68 8.42 -34.56
CA ILE A 42 5.76 8.95 -33.54
C ILE A 42 4.41 8.25 -33.69
N THR A 43 3.94 7.70 -32.59
CA THR A 43 2.65 7.02 -32.51
C THR A 43 1.63 7.92 -31.83
N MET A 44 0.42 8.02 -32.40
CA MET A 44 -0.67 8.83 -31.88
C MET A 44 -1.98 8.07 -31.99
N HIS A 45 -2.77 8.03 -30.92
CA HIS A 45 -4.06 7.37 -30.90
C HIS A 45 -5.20 8.38 -30.98
N LEU A 46 -5.86 8.42 -32.14
CA LEU A 46 -7.09 9.19 -32.32
C LEU A 46 -8.30 8.33 -31.95
N ARG A 47 -8.83 8.56 -30.75
CA ARG A 47 -10.07 7.92 -30.28
C ARG A 47 -11.31 8.64 -30.78
N GLU A 48 -12.42 7.94 -31.03
CA GLU A 48 -13.71 8.61 -31.38
C GLU A 48 -14.15 9.62 -30.32
N ASP A 49 -13.95 9.32 -29.03
CA ASP A 49 -14.27 10.22 -27.92
C ASP A 49 -13.26 11.36 -27.69
N ARG A 50 -12.20 11.45 -28.53
CA ARG A 50 -11.16 12.49 -28.47
C ARG A 50 -10.55 12.68 -27.07
N ARG A 51 -10.42 11.61 -26.30
CA ARG A 51 -9.96 11.68 -24.90
C ARG A 51 -8.56 12.27 -24.72
N HIS A 52 -7.66 12.04 -25.67
CA HIS A 52 -6.25 12.44 -25.57
C HIS A 52 -5.84 13.29 -26.78
N ILE A 53 -5.40 12.66 -27.87
CA ILE A 53 -5.03 13.33 -29.11
C ILE A 53 -6.28 13.90 -29.79
N HIS A 54 -6.19 15.14 -30.25
CA HIS A 54 -7.20 15.78 -31.08
C HIS A 54 -6.73 15.84 -32.54
N GLU A 55 -7.66 16.00 -33.50
CA GLU A 55 -7.33 16.06 -34.92
C GLU A 55 -6.31 17.17 -35.26
N ASN A 56 -6.44 18.33 -34.62
CA ASN A 56 -5.49 19.43 -34.80
C ASN A 56 -4.06 19.03 -34.40
N ASP A 57 -3.89 18.17 -33.39
CA ASP A 57 -2.56 17.68 -33.00
C ASP A 57 -1.93 16.85 -34.12
N LEU A 58 -2.72 15.96 -34.74
CA LEU A 58 -2.27 15.11 -35.85
C LEU A 58 -1.75 15.94 -37.02
N PHE A 59 -2.56 16.92 -37.47
CA PHE A 59 -2.21 17.75 -38.62
C PHE A 59 -1.04 18.70 -38.33
N LEU A 60 -0.90 19.21 -37.11
CA LEU A 60 0.25 20.02 -36.71
C LEU A 60 1.51 19.17 -36.65
N ILE A 61 1.45 17.99 -36.02
CA ILE A 61 2.59 17.08 -35.92
C ILE A 61 3.06 16.66 -37.32
N LYS A 62 2.15 16.27 -38.21
CA LYS A 62 2.45 15.91 -39.61
C LYS A 62 3.22 16.99 -40.38
N LYS A 63 3.02 18.26 -40.03
CA LYS A 63 3.70 19.40 -40.68
C LYS A 63 5.11 19.66 -40.13
N VAL A 64 5.42 19.16 -38.93
CA VAL A 64 6.63 19.58 -38.20
C VAL A 64 7.64 18.46 -38.04
N ILE A 65 7.21 17.20 -37.92
CA ILE A 65 8.12 16.05 -37.79
C ILE A 65 8.48 15.45 -39.15
N HIS A 66 9.69 14.90 -39.27
CA HIS A 66 10.16 14.20 -40.47
C HIS A 66 10.16 12.67 -40.32
N SER A 67 10.09 12.19 -39.08
CA SER A 67 9.95 10.78 -38.70
C SER A 67 8.59 10.22 -39.15
N LYS A 68 8.48 8.89 -39.14
CA LYS A 68 7.27 8.22 -39.58
C LYS A 68 6.14 8.45 -38.58
N ILE A 69 4.90 8.54 -39.07
CA ILE A 69 3.72 8.58 -38.22
C ILE A 69 3.02 7.23 -38.23
N ASN A 70 2.78 6.70 -37.03
CA ASN A 70 1.87 5.59 -36.78
C ASN A 70 0.57 6.12 -36.16
N LEU A 71 -0.55 6.00 -36.87
CA LEU A 71 -1.85 6.40 -36.36
C LEU A 71 -2.59 5.19 -35.78
N GLU A 72 -2.77 5.15 -34.47
CA GLU A 72 -3.69 4.21 -33.82
C GLU A 72 -5.12 4.73 -33.95
N MET A 73 -6.03 3.92 -34.48
CA MET A 73 -7.41 4.29 -34.70
C MET A 73 -8.35 3.08 -34.70
N ALA A 74 -9.62 3.33 -34.42
CA ALA A 74 -10.65 2.33 -34.54
C ALA A 74 -11.00 1.98 -35.99
N PRO A 75 -11.54 0.78 -36.27
CA PRO A 75 -11.90 0.35 -37.61
C PRO A 75 -13.25 0.93 -38.09
N THR A 76 -13.38 2.26 -38.14
CA THR A 76 -14.61 2.96 -38.56
C THR A 76 -14.38 3.82 -39.81
N GLU A 77 -15.44 4.09 -40.59
CA GLU A 77 -15.35 4.90 -41.82
C GLU A 77 -14.99 6.38 -41.52
N ASN A 78 -15.36 6.88 -40.33
CA ASN A 78 -14.95 8.20 -39.87
C ASN A 78 -13.42 8.26 -39.69
N MET A 79 -12.86 7.28 -38.97
CA MET A 79 -11.42 7.17 -38.78
C MET A 79 -10.66 6.94 -40.08
N PHE A 80 -11.22 6.14 -41.00
CA PHE A 80 -10.69 6.00 -42.35
C PHE A 80 -10.57 7.35 -43.07
N SER A 81 -11.61 8.18 -43.01
CA SER A 81 -11.62 9.49 -43.67
C SER A 81 -10.53 10.42 -43.11
N ILE A 82 -10.29 10.36 -41.80
CA ILE A 82 -9.22 11.12 -41.14
C ILE A 82 -7.84 10.60 -41.57
N ALA A 83 -7.64 9.28 -41.57
CA ALA A 83 -6.40 8.66 -42.04
C ALA A 83 -6.12 8.98 -43.52
N HIS A 84 -7.15 8.99 -44.36
CA HIS A 84 -7.04 9.36 -45.78
C HIS A 84 -6.59 10.81 -45.96
N ASN A 85 -7.05 11.73 -45.10
CA ASN A 85 -6.63 13.14 -45.15
C ASN A 85 -5.24 13.37 -44.56
N LEU A 86 -4.88 12.62 -43.50
CA LEU A 86 -3.58 12.75 -42.83
C LEU A 86 -2.44 12.07 -43.60
N LEU A 87 -2.73 10.99 -44.32
CA LEU A 87 -1.76 10.10 -44.97
C LEU A 87 -0.58 9.74 -44.06
N PRO A 88 -0.83 9.07 -42.91
CA PRO A 88 0.23 8.56 -42.05
C PRO A 88 1.04 7.47 -42.77
N ASN A 89 2.23 7.17 -42.27
CA ASN A 89 3.05 6.10 -42.86
C ASN A 89 2.46 4.72 -42.54
N SER A 90 1.89 4.58 -41.34
CA SER A 90 1.17 3.39 -40.92
C SER A 90 -0.08 3.72 -40.12
N CYS A 91 -1.05 2.82 -40.16
CA CYS A 91 -2.20 2.82 -39.26
C CYS A 91 -2.26 1.51 -38.48
N CYS A 92 -2.44 1.60 -37.17
CA CYS A 92 -2.72 0.47 -36.31
C CYS A 92 -4.20 0.44 -35.96
N LEU A 93 -4.89 -0.65 -36.32
CA LEU A 93 -6.30 -0.84 -35.97
C LEU A 93 -6.41 -1.37 -34.55
N VAL A 94 -7.11 -0.61 -33.70
CA VAL A 94 -7.32 -0.90 -32.27
C VAL A 94 -8.81 -1.01 -31.95
N PRO A 95 -9.21 -1.77 -30.91
CA PRO A 95 -10.62 -1.84 -30.48
C PRO A 95 -11.11 -0.51 -29.87
N GLU A 96 -12.38 -0.17 -30.10
CA GLU A 96 -12.96 1.14 -29.74
C GLU A 96 -13.86 1.12 -28.49
N ASN A 97 -14.71 0.09 -28.36
CA ASN A 97 -15.79 0.07 -27.39
C ASN A 97 -15.36 -0.50 -26.03
N ARG A 98 -15.57 0.31 -24.98
CA ARG A 98 -15.50 -0.09 -23.56
C ARG A 98 -16.60 -1.04 -23.10
N GLU A 99 -17.64 -1.22 -23.92
CA GLU A 99 -18.80 -2.08 -23.61
C GLU A 99 -18.69 -3.50 -24.20
N GLU A 100 -17.67 -3.78 -25.01
CA GLU A 100 -17.15 -5.15 -25.04
C GLU A 100 -16.45 -5.34 -23.70
N ILE A 101 -16.87 -6.34 -22.92
CA ILE A 101 -16.54 -6.58 -21.50
C ILE A 101 -15.03 -6.54 -21.16
N THR A 102 -14.14 -6.42 -22.13
CA THR A 102 -12.69 -6.32 -21.96
C THR A 102 -12.07 -5.23 -22.84
N THR A 103 -11.91 -4.00 -22.34
CA THR A 103 -10.94 -3.02 -22.89
C THR A 103 -9.48 -3.35 -22.58
N GLU A 104 -9.24 -4.62 -22.34
CA GLU A 104 -7.99 -5.20 -21.88
C GLU A 104 -7.41 -6.17 -22.92
N SER A 105 -8.20 -6.52 -23.94
CA SER A 105 -7.88 -7.43 -25.04
C SER A 105 -7.63 -6.69 -26.35
N GLY A 106 -6.76 -7.24 -27.19
CA GLY A 106 -6.59 -6.78 -28.56
C GLY A 106 -7.85 -7.01 -29.43
N LEU A 107 -7.82 -6.50 -30.66
CA LEU A 107 -8.89 -6.60 -31.64
C LEU A 107 -9.22 -8.07 -31.97
N ASP A 108 -10.51 -8.43 -31.92
CA ASP A 108 -10.97 -9.77 -32.32
C ASP A 108 -11.19 -9.83 -33.85
N ILE A 109 -10.12 -10.18 -34.58
CA ILE A 109 -10.14 -10.22 -36.04
C ILE A 109 -11.11 -11.28 -36.55
N ILE A 110 -11.18 -12.43 -35.88
CA ILE A 110 -12.01 -13.56 -36.31
C ILE A 110 -13.49 -13.16 -36.36
N LYS A 111 -13.98 -12.42 -35.35
CA LYS A 111 -15.36 -11.93 -35.32
C LYS A 111 -15.65 -10.89 -36.42
N GLN A 112 -14.69 -10.03 -36.72
CA GLN A 112 -14.88 -8.87 -37.62
C GLN A 112 -14.19 -9.00 -38.98
N LYS A 113 -13.80 -10.22 -39.37
CA LYS A 113 -12.90 -10.52 -40.50
C LYS A 113 -13.24 -9.80 -41.81
N LYS A 114 -14.52 -9.80 -42.21
CA LYS A 114 -14.96 -9.18 -43.47
C LYS A 114 -14.81 -7.65 -43.46
N ASN A 115 -15.20 -7.00 -42.36
CA ASN A 115 -15.11 -5.54 -42.24
C ASN A 115 -13.64 -5.11 -42.20
N LEU A 116 -12.84 -5.75 -41.33
CA LEU A 116 -11.42 -5.46 -41.20
C LEU A 116 -10.66 -5.67 -42.51
N HIS A 117 -10.92 -6.78 -43.23
CA HIS A 117 -10.29 -7.00 -44.53
C HIS A 117 -10.59 -5.87 -45.53
N HIS A 118 -11.85 -5.43 -45.62
CA HIS A 118 -12.25 -4.33 -46.50
C HIS A 118 -11.53 -3.03 -46.15
N LEU A 119 -11.47 -2.69 -44.86
CA LEU A 119 -10.78 -1.50 -44.38
C LEU A 119 -9.27 -1.56 -44.62
N VAL A 120 -8.63 -2.70 -44.32
CA VAL A 120 -7.19 -2.94 -44.57
C VAL A 120 -6.89 -2.73 -46.05
N VAL A 121 -7.69 -3.33 -46.95
CA VAL A 121 -7.52 -3.15 -48.39
C VAL A 121 -7.68 -1.69 -48.82
N LYS A 122 -8.66 -0.97 -48.27
CA LYS A 122 -8.85 0.46 -48.55
C LYS A 122 -7.62 1.30 -48.13
N LEU A 123 -7.11 1.09 -46.91
CA LEU A 123 -5.95 1.81 -46.38
C LEU A 123 -4.68 1.48 -47.19
N LYS A 124 -4.47 0.21 -47.57
CA LYS A 124 -3.33 -0.19 -48.39
C LYS A 124 -3.37 0.40 -49.79
N LYS A 125 -4.56 0.53 -50.39
CA LYS A 125 -4.72 1.16 -51.72
C LYS A 125 -4.24 2.62 -51.75
N ILE A 126 -4.30 3.33 -50.62
CA ILE A 126 -3.80 4.70 -50.50
C ILE A 126 -2.36 4.77 -49.97
N GLY A 127 -1.65 3.63 -49.91
CA GLY A 127 -0.22 3.56 -49.57
C GLY A 127 0.09 3.51 -48.08
N ILE A 128 -0.91 3.30 -47.22
CA ILE A 128 -0.71 3.19 -45.77
C ILE A 128 -0.39 1.73 -45.41
N THR A 129 0.70 1.53 -44.65
CA THR A 129 1.00 0.21 -44.05
C THR A 129 0.04 -0.06 -42.90
N VAL A 130 -0.59 -1.23 -42.86
CA VAL A 130 -1.60 -1.53 -41.84
C VAL A 130 -1.10 -2.55 -40.83
N SER A 131 -1.10 -2.17 -39.56
CA SER A 131 -0.96 -3.07 -38.42
C SER A 131 -2.30 -3.30 -37.73
N VAL A 132 -2.41 -4.41 -37.01
CA VAL A 132 -3.58 -4.73 -36.17
C VAL A 132 -3.10 -5.04 -34.77
N PHE A 133 -3.70 -4.37 -33.78
CA PHE A 133 -3.40 -4.59 -32.37
C PHE A 133 -4.19 -5.78 -31.86
N ILE A 134 -3.52 -6.90 -31.57
CA ILE A 134 -4.16 -8.16 -31.20
C ILE A 134 -3.54 -8.79 -29.97
N ASP A 135 -4.33 -9.63 -29.31
CA ASP A 135 -3.79 -10.56 -28.33
C ASP A 135 -2.89 -11.60 -29.01
N PRO A 136 -1.91 -12.15 -28.28
CA PRO A 136 -0.91 -13.10 -28.78
C PRO A 136 -1.45 -14.52 -29.06
N ILE A 137 -2.66 -14.63 -29.59
CA ILE A 137 -3.33 -15.90 -29.81
C ILE A 137 -3.05 -16.33 -31.24
N GLU A 138 -2.54 -17.55 -31.43
CA GLU A 138 -2.14 -18.07 -32.74
C GLU A 138 -3.23 -17.91 -33.80
N LYS A 139 -4.49 -18.19 -33.43
CA LYS A 139 -5.65 -18.01 -34.32
C LYS A 139 -5.86 -16.55 -34.76
N GLN A 140 -5.63 -15.58 -33.87
CA GLN A 140 -5.74 -14.15 -34.21
C GLN A 140 -4.58 -13.70 -35.11
N ILE A 141 -3.36 -14.21 -34.87
CA ILE A 141 -2.19 -13.93 -35.71
C ILE A 141 -2.40 -14.46 -37.14
N LEU A 142 -2.90 -15.70 -37.27
CA LEU A 142 -3.26 -16.26 -38.57
C LEU A 142 -4.36 -15.43 -39.24
N ALA A 143 -5.40 -15.04 -38.49
CA ALA A 143 -6.48 -14.21 -39.01
C ALA A 143 -5.99 -12.83 -39.48
N ALA A 144 -4.98 -12.23 -38.83
CA ALA A 144 -4.34 -11.00 -39.28
C ALA A 144 -3.72 -11.13 -40.68
N SER A 145 -3.05 -12.27 -40.95
CA SER A 145 -2.54 -12.56 -42.29
C SER A 145 -3.68 -12.73 -43.30
N GLU A 146 -4.79 -13.37 -42.92
CA GLU A 146 -5.93 -13.59 -43.80
C GLU A 146 -6.64 -12.29 -44.21
N ILE A 147 -6.67 -11.28 -43.33
CA ILE A 147 -7.20 -9.94 -43.67
C ILE A 147 -6.20 -9.07 -44.44
N SER A 148 -5.01 -9.60 -44.76
CA SER A 148 -3.93 -8.90 -45.48
C SER A 148 -3.27 -7.75 -44.72
N ALA A 149 -3.27 -7.79 -43.38
CA ALA A 149 -2.49 -6.86 -42.56
C ALA A 149 -0.98 -7.04 -42.84
N ASP A 150 -0.23 -5.95 -42.82
CA ASP A 150 1.22 -5.97 -43.08
C ASP A 150 2.01 -6.36 -41.83
N CYS A 151 1.49 -6.01 -40.65
CA CYS A 151 2.11 -6.21 -39.36
C CYS A 151 1.08 -6.58 -38.29
N VAL A 152 1.54 -7.17 -37.20
CA VAL A 152 0.76 -7.36 -35.98
C VAL A 152 1.43 -6.62 -34.85
N GLU A 153 0.64 -5.90 -34.06
CA GLU A 153 1.08 -5.29 -32.81
C GLU A 153 0.49 -6.12 -31.67
N ILE A 154 1.36 -6.71 -30.86
CA ILE A 154 0.91 -7.67 -29.84
C ILE A 154 0.64 -6.93 -28.53
N ASN A 155 -0.54 -7.15 -27.95
CA ASN A 155 -0.84 -6.70 -26.60
C ASN A 155 0.08 -7.41 -25.59
N THR A 156 0.93 -6.62 -24.93
CA THR A 156 1.95 -7.13 -24.00
C THR A 156 1.70 -6.74 -22.55
N ALA A 157 0.66 -5.96 -22.21
CA ALA A 157 0.49 -5.38 -20.88
C ALA A 157 0.54 -6.43 -19.76
N ALA A 158 -0.32 -7.45 -19.83
CA ALA A 158 -0.34 -8.54 -18.84
C ALA A 158 0.93 -9.40 -18.86
N LYS A 159 1.55 -9.57 -20.04
CA LYS A 159 2.77 -10.37 -20.19
C LYS A 159 3.98 -9.66 -19.61
N GLU A 160 4.02 -8.35 -19.75
CA GLU A 160 5.06 -7.49 -19.22
C GLU A 160 4.99 -7.49 -17.69
N ALA A 161 3.80 -7.28 -17.14
CA ALA A 161 3.51 -7.42 -15.71
C ALA A 161 3.91 -8.81 -15.19
N ALA A 162 3.53 -9.89 -15.90
CA ALA A 162 3.92 -11.25 -15.54
C ALA A 162 5.43 -11.47 -15.60
N SER A 163 6.11 -11.00 -16.65
CA SER A 163 7.56 -11.15 -16.78
C SER A 163 8.33 -10.45 -15.66
N LYS A 164 7.84 -9.28 -15.21
CA LYS A 164 8.38 -8.54 -14.07
C LYS A 164 8.10 -9.25 -12.75
N ALA A 165 6.88 -9.75 -12.56
CA ALA A 165 6.49 -10.47 -11.35
C ALA A 165 7.29 -11.78 -11.18
N LEU A 166 7.78 -12.40 -12.26
CA LEU A 166 8.75 -13.51 -12.19
C LEU A 166 10.18 -13.08 -11.77
N GLY A 167 10.45 -11.78 -11.64
CA GLY A 167 11.73 -11.24 -11.19
C GLY A 167 12.83 -11.14 -12.26
N PHE A 168 12.57 -11.59 -13.49
CA PHE A 168 13.59 -11.61 -14.56
C PHE A 168 13.27 -10.65 -15.72
N GLY A 169 12.04 -10.14 -15.82
CA GLY A 169 11.56 -9.51 -17.05
C GLY A 169 11.65 -10.48 -18.24
N MET A 170 11.92 -9.96 -19.43
CA MET A 170 12.09 -10.75 -20.67
C MET A 170 13.49 -11.36 -20.82
N ARG A 171 14.17 -11.66 -19.70
CA ARG A 171 15.53 -12.23 -19.67
C ARG A 171 15.47 -13.75 -19.45
N LYS A 172 16.63 -14.42 -19.47
CA LYS A 172 16.75 -15.89 -19.28
C LYS A 172 15.95 -16.72 -20.30
N GLY A 173 15.87 -16.26 -21.55
CA GLY A 173 15.14 -16.95 -22.61
C GLY A 173 13.61 -16.85 -22.50
N LEU A 174 13.08 -16.04 -21.58
CA LEU A 174 11.66 -15.69 -21.57
C LEU A 174 11.35 -14.75 -22.74
N SER A 175 10.29 -15.06 -23.48
CA SER A 175 9.78 -14.26 -24.58
C SER A 175 8.28 -14.04 -24.40
N PHE A 176 7.70 -13.08 -25.13
CA PHE A 176 6.26 -12.79 -25.00
C PHE A 176 5.43 -14.02 -25.41
N ALA A 177 5.95 -14.89 -26.28
CA ALA A 177 5.27 -16.11 -26.69
C ALA A 177 5.08 -17.12 -25.53
N HIS A 178 5.80 -16.97 -24.42
CA HIS A 178 5.69 -17.87 -23.27
C HIS A 178 4.54 -17.50 -22.32
N PHE A 179 3.93 -16.32 -22.53
CA PHE A 179 2.82 -15.81 -21.73
C PHE A 179 1.59 -15.64 -22.63
N GLU A 180 0.48 -16.27 -22.28
CA GLU A 180 -0.80 -16.16 -22.96
C GLU A 180 -1.84 -15.64 -21.96
N VAL A 181 -2.65 -14.66 -22.36
CA VAL A 181 -3.73 -14.11 -21.53
C VAL A 181 -5.02 -14.70 -22.05
N ILE A 182 -5.80 -15.33 -21.18
CA ILE A 182 -7.05 -15.97 -21.53
C ILE A 182 -8.11 -15.48 -20.55
N HIS A 183 -9.35 -15.36 -21.01
CA HIS A 183 -10.48 -15.02 -20.15
C HIS A 183 -11.33 -16.26 -19.92
N ASP A 184 -11.88 -16.42 -18.71
CA ASP A 184 -12.85 -17.46 -18.44
C ASP A 184 -14.24 -17.10 -19.01
N HIS A 185 -15.21 -17.98 -18.83
CA HIS A 185 -16.58 -17.78 -19.31
C HIS A 185 -17.32 -16.59 -18.65
N LEU A 186 -16.78 -16.05 -17.55
CA LEU A 186 -17.28 -14.86 -16.84
C LEU A 186 -16.46 -13.61 -17.19
N GLY A 187 -15.46 -13.72 -18.08
CA GLY A 187 -14.59 -12.62 -18.47
C GLY A 187 -13.43 -12.37 -17.51
N LYS A 188 -13.18 -13.22 -16.52
CA LYS A 188 -12.04 -13.05 -15.60
C LYS A 188 -10.73 -13.41 -16.32
N PRO A 189 -9.72 -12.52 -16.36
CA PRO A 189 -8.45 -12.80 -17.02
C PRO A 189 -7.60 -13.78 -16.17
N TYR A 190 -6.92 -14.71 -16.84
CA TYR A 190 -5.91 -15.58 -16.26
C TYR A 190 -4.74 -15.78 -17.22
N LEU A 191 -3.58 -16.03 -16.64
CA LEU A 191 -2.33 -16.20 -17.38
C LEU A 191 -2.08 -17.69 -17.63
N LYS A 192 -2.00 -18.09 -18.90
CA LYS A 192 -1.52 -19.41 -19.30
C LYS A 192 -0.06 -19.31 -19.75
N LEU A 193 0.76 -20.21 -19.22
CA LEU A 193 2.20 -20.21 -19.45
C LEU A 193 2.62 -21.42 -20.28
N ASN A 194 3.48 -21.17 -21.27
CA ASN A 194 3.99 -22.18 -22.18
C ASN A 194 5.48 -22.47 -21.92
N SER A 195 5.92 -23.68 -22.28
CA SER A 195 7.33 -24.10 -22.39
C SER A 195 8.22 -23.69 -21.19
N ILE A 196 9.17 -22.79 -21.44
CA ILE A 196 10.24 -22.35 -20.54
C ILE A 196 9.67 -21.63 -19.31
N ALA A 197 8.60 -20.86 -19.48
CA ALA A 197 7.96 -20.17 -18.35
C ALA A 197 7.34 -21.15 -17.36
N LYS A 198 6.80 -22.27 -17.84
CA LYS A 198 6.24 -23.32 -16.97
C LYS A 198 7.32 -24.06 -16.19
N THR A 199 8.50 -24.26 -16.78
CA THR A 199 9.66 -24.82 -16.06
C THR A 199 10.17 -23.86 -15.00
N LEU A 200 10.31 -22.57 -15.35
CA LEU A 200 10.69 -21.52 -14.40
C LEU A 200 9.72 -21.40 -13.22
N LEU A 201 8.40 -21.53 -13.43
CA LEU A 201 7.44 -21.57 -12.32
C LEU A 201 7.69 -22.73 -11.37
N LYS A 202 8.00 -23.91 -11.90
CA LYS A 202 8.31 -25.09 -11.08
C LYS A 202 9.59 -24.87 -10.29
N ASP A 203 10.63 -24.33 -10.91
CA ASP A 203 11.90 -24.03 -10.25
C ASP A 203 11.72 -22.96 -9.15
N LEU A 204 10.75 -22.05 -9.31
CA LEU A 204 10.38 -21.03 -8.34
C LEU A 204 9.34 -21.50 -7.31
N ASN A 205 8.85 -22.74 -7.36
CA ASN A 205 7.77 -23.29 -6.51
C ASN A 205 6.47 -22.44 -6.49
N ILE A 206 6.11 -21.83 -7.62
CA ILE A 206 4.87 -21.05 -7.73
C ILE A 206 3.68 -22.01 -7.94
N THR A 207 2.64 -21.89 -7.12
CA THR A 207 1.45 -22.75 -7.17
C THR A 207 0.28 -22.08 -7.87
N ASP A 208 0.08 -20.79 -7.61
CA ASP A 208 -1.09 -20.05 -8.09
C ASP A 208 -0.66 -18.74 -8.76
N ILE A 209 -1.44 -18.34 -9.77
CA ILE A 209 -1.21 -17.13 -10.55
C ILE A 209 -2.51 -16.33 -10.53
N HIS A 210 -2.46 -15.14 -9.97
CA HIS A 210 -3.57 -14.21 -10.00
C HIS A 210 -3.25 -13.10 -10.99
N LEU A 211 -4.12 -12.93 -11.97
CA LEU A 211 -4.06 -11.82 -12.93
C LEU A 211 -5.32 -10.98 -12.72
N SER A 212 -5.12 -9.70 -12.46
CA SER A 212 -6.17 -8.69 -12.50
C SER A 212 -5.73 -7.62 -13.48
N LEU A 213 -6.60 -7.37 -14.42
CA LEU A 213 -6.50 -6.22 -15.29
C LEU A 213 -7.59 -5.25 -14.80
N THR A 214 -7.28 -3.96 -14.77
CA THR A 214 -8.22 -2.93 -14.35
C THR A 214 -7.90 -1.65 -15.09
N ASP A 215 -8.90 -1.03 -15.70
CA ASP A 215 -8.78 0.33 -16.22
C ASP A 215 -9.80 1.29 -15.58
N GLU A 216 -9.31 2.40 -15.03
CA GLU A 216 -10.12 3.56 -14.68
C GLU A 216 -9.88 4.66 -15.73
N ARG A 217 -10.75 5.68 -15.83
CA ARG A 217 -10.68 6.75 -16.85
C ARG A 217 -9.29 7.38 -17.04
N LYS A 218 -8.41 7.31 -16.04
CA LYS A 218 -7.06 7.88 -16.05
C LYS A 218 -5.91 6.85 -16.01
N TYR A 219 -6.18 5.57 -15.75
CA TYR A 219 -5.13 4.56 -15.53
C TYR A 219 -5.54 3.21 -16.10
N ALA A 220 -4.62 2.52 -16.76
CA ALA A 220 -4.72 1.09 -17.04
C ALA A 220 -3.66 0.39 -16.19
N CYS A 221 -4.06 -0.60 -15.39
CA CYS A 221 -3.21 -1.36 -14.50
C CYS A 221 -3.35 -2.86 -14.80
N ALA A 222 -2.21 -3.52 -14.95
CA ALA A 222 -2.13 -4.98 -14.95
C ALA A 222 -1.41 -5.42 -13.68
N MET A 223 -2.12 -6.08 -12.78
CA MET A 223 -1.56 -6.67 -11.57
C MET A 223 -1.43 -8.18 -11.73
N VAL A 224 -0.20 -8.68 -11.63
CA VAL A 224 0.10 -10.10 -11.62
C VAL A 224 0.72 -10.47 -10.29
N VAL A 225 0.11 -11.40 -9.59
CA VAL A 225 0.63 -11.98 -8.35
C VAL A 225 0.95 -13.45 -8.60
N PHE A 226 2.22 -13.81 -8.43
CA PHE A 226 2.64 -15.20 -8.36
C PHE A 226 2.67 -15.62 -6.91
N GLU A 227 1.75 -16.50 -6.52
CA GLU A 227 1.75 -17.10 -5.20
C GLU A 227 2.70 -18.28 -5.20
N ARG A 228 3.81 -18.07 -4.51
CA ARG A 228 4.72 -19.14 -4.13
C ARG A 228 4.22 -19.74 -2.84
N TYR A 229 3.81 -21.01 -2.86
CA TYR A 229 3.69 -21.78 -1.64
C TYR A 229 5.11 -22.05 -1.11
N VAL A 230 5.65 -21.11 -0.36
CA VAL A 230 6.72 -21.37 0.61
C VAL A 230 6.04 -21.82 1.88
N LEU A 231 5.38 -22.97 1.83
CA LEU A 231 5.02 -23.65 3.06
C LEU A 231 5.94 -24.86 3.15
N ASN A 232 7.04 -24.69 3.88
CA ASN A 232 7.57 -25.84 4.57
C ASN A 232 6.43 -26.39 5.44
N LYS A 233 6.30 -27.71 5.56
CA LYS A 233 5.31 -28.32 6.50
C LYS A 233 5.43 -27.75 7.92
N ASN A 234 6.59 -27.19 8.27
CA ASN A 234 6.84 -26.47 9.51
C ASN A 234 6.16 -25.10 9.58
N ASP A 235 5.96 -24.38 8.47
CA ASP A 235 5.36 -23.04 8.48
C ASP A 235 3.87 -23.10 8.79
N ILE A 236 3.11 -24.04 8.21
CA ILE A 236 1.69 -24.25 8.60
C ILE A 236 1.57 -24.61 10.08
N PHE A 237 2.53 -25.40 10.58
CA PHE A 237 2.60 -25.77 12.00
C PHE A 237 2.91 -24.56 12.88
N LEU A 238 3.92 -23.76 12.52
CA LEU A 238 4.29 -22.51 13.20
C LEU A 238 3.15 -21.49 13.12
N TRP A 239 2.48 -21.37 11.98
CA TRP A 239 1.30 -20.53 11.77
C TRP A 239 0.19 -20.90 12.73
N LYS A 240 -0.22 -22.18 12.78
CA LYS A 240 -1.24 -22.63 13.74
C LYS A 240 -0.79 -22.47 15.19
N GLN A 241 0.51 -22.63 15.47
CA GLN A 241 1.06 -22.53 16.81
C GLN A 241 1.09 -21.08 17.33
N TYR A 242 1.43 -20.10 16.48
CA TYR A 242 1.64 -18.70 16.89
C TYR A 242 0.48 -17.76 16.53
N THR A 243 -0.50 -18.19 15.72
CA THR A 243 -1.75 -17.43 15.49
C THR A 243 -2.47 -17.04 16.79
N PRO A 244 -2.61 -17.93 17.79
CA PRO A 244 -3.16 -17.55 19.10
C PRO A 244 -2.36 -16.44 19.78
N MET A 245 -1.04 -16.42 19.62
CA MET A 245 -0.16 -15.38 20.20
C MET A 245 -0.36 -14.02 19.53
N ILE A 246 -0.44 -13.98 18.20
CA ILE A 246 -0.73 -12.74 17.44
C ILE A 246 -2.10 -12.19 17.85
N ARG A 247 -3.12 -13.06 17.87
CA ARG A 247 -4.47 -12.67 18.30
C ARG A 247 -4.50 -12.20 19.75
N HIS A 248 -3.74 -12.84 20.64
CA HIS A 248 -3.64 -12.44 22.05
C HIS A 248 -3.02 -11.04 22.20
N GLU A 249 -1.93 -10.74 21.51
CA GLU A 249 -1.30 -9.42 21.54
C GLU A 249 -2.22 -8.35 20.91
N ALA A 250 -2.90 -8.66 19.81
CA ALA A 250 -3.88 -7.77 19.18
C ALA A 250 -5.05 -7.44 20.11
N LEU A 251 -5.63 -8.45 20.77
CA LEU A 251 -6.70 -8.27 21.76
C LEU A 251 -6.22 -7.43 22.94
N ARG A 252 -5.00 -7.66 23.43
CA ARG A 252 -4.40 -6.89 24.53
C ARG A 252 -4.19 -5.43 24.17
N LEU A 253 -3.87 -5.13 22.91
CA LEU A 253 -3.80 -3.77 22.39
C LEU A 253 -5.21 -3.17 22.17
N GLN A 254 -6.16 -3.96 21.66
CA GLN A 254 -7.52 -3.49 21.38
C GLN A 254 -8.23 -2.96 22.64
N VAL A 255 -8.02 -3.57 23.81
CA VAL A 255 -8.57 -3.07 25.10
C VAL A 255 -8.17 -1.61 25.38
N LYS A 256 -7.08 -1.15 24.77
CA LYS A 256 -6.45 0.15 25.02
C LYS A 256 -6.72 1.17 23.90
N LEU A 257 -7.39 0.77 22.82
CA LEU A 257 -7.62 1.57 21.61
C LEU A 257 -9.11 1.94 21.49
N PRO A 258 -9.48 3.02 20.75
CA PRO A 258 -10.89 3.33 20.54
C PRO A 258 -11.56 2.32 19.60
N ASN A 259 -12.88 2.26 19.68
CA ASN A 259 -13.73 1.36 18.88
C ASN A 259 -13.61 1.53 17.37
N SER A 260 -12.99 2.60 16.89
CA SER A 260 -12.77 2.84 15.48
C SER A 260 -11.56 2.05 14.93
N VAL A 261 -10.69 1.48 15.79
CA VAL A 261 -9.64 0.54 15.34
C VAL A 261 -10.22 -0.87 15.30
N GLU A 262 -10.20 -1.49 14.12
CA GLU A 262 -10.67 -2.85 13.95
C GLU A 262 -9.63 -3.88 14.41
N LEU A 263 -10.11 -4.98 15.02
CA LEU A 263 -9.24 -6.06 15.48
C LEU A 263 -8.52 -6.73 14.32
N ASP A 264 -9.19 -6.88 13.18
CA ASP A 264 -8.64 -7.60 12.03
C ASP A 264 -7.47 -6.82 11.40
N ASP A 265 -7.51 -5.49 11.41
CA ASP A 265 -6.38 -4.63 10.99
C ASP A 265 -5.15 -4.82 11.90
N LEU A 266 -5.35 -4.93 13.22
CA LEU A 266 -4.27 -5.22 14.17
C LEU A 266 -3.70 -6.61 13.97
N ILE A 267 -4.56 -7.60 13.70
CA ILE A 267 -4.11 -8.96 13.43
C ILE A 267 -3.27 -9.00 12.15
N GLN A 268 -3.71 -8.32 11.08
CA GLN A 268 -2.98 -8.27 9.80
C GLN A 268 -1.61 -7.58 9.94
N SER A 269 -1.54 -6.41 10.58
CA SER A 269 -0.27 -5.73 10.85
C SER A 269 0.65 -6.59 11.75
N GLY A 270 0.09 -7.27 12.74
CA GLY A 270 0.80 -8.25 13.56
C GLY A 270 1.37 -9.44 12.78
N MET A 271 0.63 -9.93 11.78
CA MET A 271 1.08 -11.01 10.90
C MET A 271 2.29 -10.60 10.06
N ILE A 272 2.30 -9.36 9.55
CA ILE A 272 3.46 -8.82 8.82
C ILE A 272 4.70 -8.79 9.74
N GLY A 273 4.53 -8.35 10.99
CA GLY A 273 5.59 -8.36 12.00
C GLY A 273 6.10 -9.77 12.33
N PHE A 274 5.20 -10.76 12.36
CA PHE A 274 5.55 -12.17 12.57
C PHE A 274 6.36 -12.75 11.41
N LEU A 275 5.94 -12.50 10.17
CA LEU A 275 6.67 -12.94 8.98
C LEU A 275 8.07 -12.34 8.94
N SER A 276 8.18 -11.04 9.22
CA SER A 276 9.47 -10.37 9.37
C SER A 276 10.33 -10.97 10.49
N ALA A 277 9.71 -11.45 11.57
CA ALA A 277 10.43 -12.12 12.65
C ALA A 277 10.97 -13.49 12.24
N ILE A 278 10.22 -14.27 11.44
CA ILE A 278 10.67 -15.56 10.91
C ILE A 278 11.91 -15.37 10.04
N GLU A 279 11.88 -14.39 9.14
CA GLU A 279 12.97 -14.15 8.18
C GLU A 279 14.26 -13.67 8.85
N ASN A 280 14.14 -12.87 9.92
CA ASN A 280 15.26 -12.17 10.52
C ASN A 280 15.75 -12.76 11.85
N PHE A 281 15.19 -13.89 12.30
CA PHE A 281 15.60 -14.50 13.57
C PHE A 281 16.90 -15.29 13.44
N ASP A 282 17.89 -14.94 14.26
CA ASP A 282 19.17 -15.64 14.36
C ASP A 282 19.23 -16.44 15.67
N ILE A 283 19.35 -17.75 15.54
CA ILE A 283 19.43 -18.70 16.65
C ILE A 283 20.66 -18.44 17.54
N ASN A 284 21.71 -17.81 16.99
CA ASN A 284 22.97 -17.58 17.72
C ASN A 284 22.91 -16.40 18.71
N GLN A 285 21.82 -15.61 18.71
CA GLN A 285 21.69 -14.41 19.56
C GLN A 285 21.12 -14.69 20.96
N GLY A 286 20.90 -15.96 21.33
CA GLY A 286 20.57 -16.38 22.69
C GLY A 286 19.14 -16.10 23.18
N ALA A 287 18.33 -15.36 22.43
CA ALA A 287 16.92 -15.14 22.74
C ALA A 287 16.04 -16.25 22.16
N SER A 288 14.95 -16.62 22.88
CA SER A 288 13.96 -17.55 22.34
C SER A 288 13.20 -16.91 21.17
N PHE A 289 12.85 -17.72 20.15
CA PHE A 289 12.10 -17.24 18.99
C PHE A 289 10.77 -16.58 19.37
N SER A 290 10.08 -17.12 20.38
CA SER A 290 8.80 -16.56 20.85
C SER A 290 8.96 -15.17 21.45
N THR A 291 10.04 -14.90 22.20
CA THR A 291 10.36 -13.58 22.76
C THR A 291 10.65 -12.57 21.65
N TYR A 292 11.46 -12.97 20.66
CA TYR A 292 11.79 -12.12 19.51
C TYR A 292 10.55 -11.82 18.66
N ALA A 293 9.78 -12.85 18.30
CA ALA A 293 8.56 -12.73 17.51
C ALA A 293 7.53 -11.84 18.20
N ARG A 294 7.31 -11.99 19.51
CA ARG A 294 6.38 -11.13 20.27
C ARG A 294 6.73 -9.66 20.14
N SER A 295 8.02 -9.32 20.27
CA SER A 295 8.49 -7.94 20.15
C SER A 295 8.26 -7.37 18.75
N ARG A 296 8.53 -8.17 17.70
CA ARG A 296 8.34 -7.78 16.29
C ARG A 296 6.87 -7.66 15.88
N ILE A 297 6.03 -8.61 16.31
CA ILE A 297 4.57 -8.59 16.10
C ILE A 297 3.99 -7.30 16.70
N ARG A 298 4.34 -7.03 17.96
CA ARG A 298 3.87 -5.84 18.66
C ARG A 298 4.36 -4.57 17.98
N TRP A 299 5.64 -4.50 17.59
CA TRP A 299 6.19 -3.35 16.88
C TRP A 299 5.40 -3.03 15.61
N SER A 300 5.13 -4.03 14.77
CA SER A 300 4.40 -3.87 13.50
C SER A 300 2.97 -3.36 13.72
N MET A 301 2.27 -3.86 14.75
CA MET A 301 0.94 -3.33 15.12
C MET A 301 0.99 -1.87 15.57
N LEU A 302 2.01 -1.49 16.34
CA LEU A 302 2.17 -0.12 16.82
C LEU A 302 2.56 0.83 15.68
N ASP A 303 3.33 0.37 14.70
CA ASP A 303 3.77 1.16 13.56
C ASP A 303 2.60 1.50 12.62
N GLU A 304 1.73 0.53 12.32
CA GLU A 304 0.49 0.74 11.57
C GLU A 304 -0.42 1.77 12.25
N LEU A 305 -0.49 1.74 13.59
CA LEU A 305 -1.25 2.73 14.37
C LEU A 305 -0.64 4.13 14.34
N ARG A 306 0.67 4.26 14.07
CA ARG A 306 1.37 5.55 13.94
C ARG A 306 1.18 6.15 12.57
N GLU A 307 1.33 5.37 11.50
CA GLU A 307 1.20 5.86 10.12
C GLU A 307 -0.19 6.45 9.84
N ARG A 308 -1.24 5.89 10.47
CA ARG A 308 -2.62 6.38 10.35
C ARG A 308 -2.94 7.63 11.18
N ASP A 309 -1.95 8.23 11.85
CA ASP A 309 -2.01 9.49 12.64
C ASP A 309 -3.31 9.63 13.47
N TRP A 310 -3.59 8.59 14.23
CA TRP A 310 -4.89 8.28 14.82
C TRP A 310 -5.44 9.27 15.88
N VAL A 311 -4.59 10.13 16.46
CA VAL A 311 -4.99 11.00 17.59
C VAL A 311 -5.19 12.44 17.14
N PRO A 312 -6.43 12.99 17.17
CA PRO A 312 -6.69 14.37 16.78
C PRO A 312 -5.86 15.40 17.56
N ARG A 313 -5.47 16.50 16.90
CA ARG A 313 -4.67 17.59 17.51
C ARG A 313 -5.33 18.19 18.76
N SER A 314 -6.67 18.23 18.80
CA SER A 314 -7.46 18.66 19.96
C SER A 314 -7.25 17.76 21.18
N VAL A 315 -7.23 16.44 20.98
CA VAL A 315 -6.99 15.45 22.05
C VAL A 315 -5.58 15.60 22.63
N ARG A 316 -4.57 15.84 21.77
CA ARG A 316 -3.18 16.09 22.22
C ARG A 316 -3.02 17.42 22.97
N ARG A 317 -3.83 18.43 22.64
CA ARG A 317 -3.87 19.71 23.37
C ARG A 317 -4.49 19.51 24.75
N ASN A 318 -5.67 18.91 24.80
CA ASN A 318 -6.39 18.59 26.04
C ASN A 318 -5.53 17.77 27.00
N ALA A 319 -4.74 16.81 26.49
CA ALA A 319 -3.82 16.02 27.31
C ALA A 319 -2.75 16.86 28.02
N ARG A 320 -2.18 17.86 27.34
CA ARG A 320 -1.17 18.78 27.88
C ARG A 320 -1.78 19.75 28.87
N ASP A 321 -2.97 20.26 28.57
CA ASP A 321 -3.68 21.20 29.42
C ASP A 321 -4.06 20.54 30.76
N ILE A 322 -4.57 19.30 30.72
CA ILE A 322 -4.88 18.51 31.93
C ILE A 322 -3.62 18.26 32.77
N ALA A 323 -2.51 17.86 32.16
CA ALA A 323 -1.26 17.61 32.89
C ALA A 323 -0.73 18.88 33.58
N SER A 324 -0.76 20.01 32.87
CA SER A 324 -0.32 21.30 33.40
C SER A 324 -1.23 21.82 34.53
N ALA A 325 -2.54 21.59 34.42
CA ALA A 325 -3.50 21.94 35.49
C ALA A 325 -3.26 21.10 36.75
N ILE A 326 -3.03 19.79 36.60
CA ILE A 326 -2.68 18.90 37.72
C ILE A 326 -1.40 19.38 38.41
N GLN A 327 -0.34 19.67 37.65
CA GLN A 327 0.94 20.12 38.22
C GLN A 327 0.79 21.41 39.03
N ARG A 328 0.12 22.43 38.45
CA ARG A 328 -0.10 23.72 39.13
C ARG A 328 -0.93 23.59 40.40
N LEU A 329 -1.97 22.75 40.38
CA LEU A 329 -2.82 22.52 41.55
C LEU A 329 -2.11 21.75 42.64
N GLU A 330 -1.39 20.68 42.29
CA GLU A 330 -0.65 19.86 43.26
C GLU A 330 0.49 20.67 43.90
N GLN A 331 1.16 21.53 43.14
CA GLN A 331 2.16 22.45 43.67
C GLN A 331 1.56 23.50 44.62
N ARG A 332 0.35 24.01 44.32
CA ARG A 332 -0.34 25.00 45.17
C ARG A 332 -0.90 24.39 46.46
N LEU A 333 -1.45 23.18 46.38
CA LEU A 333 -2.18 22.52 47.47
C LEU A 333 -1.28 21.64 48.35
N GLY A 334 -0.11 21.23 47.85
CA GLY A 334 0.78 20.27 48.53
C GLY A 334 0.17 18.87 48.70
N LEU A 335 -0.97 18.61 48.05
CA LEU A 335 -1.75 17.37 48.11
C LEU A 335 -2.28 17.03 46.71
N SER A 336 -2.61 15.75 46.49
CA SER A 336 -3.16 15.28 45.21
C SER A 336 -4.51 15.94 44.90
N ALA A 337 -4.61 16.61 43.74
CA ALA A 337 -5.78 17.41 43.35
C ALA A 337 -7.00 16.53 42.99
N THR A 338 -8.20 16.86 43.47
CA THR A 338 -9.44 16.11 43.12
C THR A 338 -9.93 16.43 41.70
N GLU A 339 -10.70 15.52 41.08
CA GLU A 339 -11.25 15.74 39.72
C GLU A 339 -12.07 17.02 39.61
N LYS A 340 -12.82 17.38 40.65
CA LYS A 340 -13.61 18.62 40.71
C LYS A 340 -12.69 19.86 40.68
N GLN A 341 -11.62 19.85 41.49
CA GLN A 341 -10.64 20.92 41.50
C GLN A 341 -9.89 21.06 40.17
N ILE A 342 -9.59 19.94 39.50
CA ILE A 342 -8.94 19.96 38.17
C ILE A 342 -9.89 20.51 37.11
N ALA A 343 -11.16 20.13 37.13
CA ALA A 343 -12.17 20.67 36.23
C ALA A 343 -12.36 22.18 36.42
N ASP A 344 -12.43 22.63 37.68
CA ASP A 344 -12.57 24.04 38.04
C ASP A 344 -11.36 24.88 37.58
N GLU A 345 -10.12 24.36 37.73
CA GLU A 345 -8.90 25.04 37.25
C GLU A 345 -8.81 25.09 35.71
N LEU A 346 -9.41 24.12 35.02
CA LEU A 346 -9.50 24.09 33.55
C LEU A 346 -10.68 24.93 33.02
N GLY A 347 -11.56 25.42 33.89
CA GLY A 347 -12.75 26.19 33.49
C GLY A 347 -13.81 25.36 32.74
N VAL A 348 -13.82 24.04 32.92
CA VAL A 348 -14.76 23.11 32.26
C VAL A 348 -15.67 22.43 33.28
N SER A 349 -16.83 21.97 32.83
CA SER A 349 -17.71 21.18 33.71
C SER A 349 -17.07 19.84 34.07
N LEU A 350 -17.43 19.26 35.23
CA LEU A 350 -16.93 17.94 35.65
C LEU A 350 -17.20 16.85 34.60
N LEU A 351 -18.34 16.93 33.93
CA LEU A 351 -18.78 15.94 32.93
C LEU A 351 -17.97 16.08 31.63
N GLU A 352 -17.65 17.31 31.24
CA GLU A 352 -16.79 17.62 30.11
C GLU A 352 -15.33 17.23 30.38
N TYR A 353 -14.82 17.49 31.59
CA TYR A 353 -13.51 17.01 32.02
C TYR A 353 -13.41 15.47 31.95
N GLN A 354 -14.44 14.75 32.43
CA GLN A 354 -14.47 13.29 32.36
C GLN A 354 -14.47 12.77 30.92
N LYS A 355 -15.14 13.47 30.00
CA LYS A 355 -15.11 13.16 28.56
C LYS A 355 -13.74 13.44 27.94
N MET A 356 -13.15 14.61 28.20
CA MET A 356 -11.79 14.94 27.76
C MET A 356 -10.76 13.92 28.27
N LEU A 357 -10.96 13.45 29.51
CA LEU A 357 -10.11 12.43 30.09
C LEU A 357 -10.23 11.10 29.31
N GLN A 358 -11.45 10.62 29.05
CA GLN A 358 -11.69 9.41 28.24
C GLN A 358 -11.08 9.51 26.83
N GLU A 359 -11.25 10.64 26.15
CA GLU A 359 -10.68 10.85 24.81
C GLU A 359 -9.14 10.85 24.83
N THR A 360 -8.53 11.34 25.92
CA THR A 360 -7.07 11.32 26.09
C THR A 360 -6.52 9.92 26.33
N ASN A 361 -7.33 9.00 26.89
CA ASN A 361 -6.87 7.66 27.28
C ASN A 361 -6.32 6.85 26.10
N CYS A 362 -6.80 7.13 24.89
CA CYS A 362 -6.43 6.41 23.68
C CYS A 362 -5.06 6.83 23.10
N GLY A 363 -4.55 8.01 23.48
CA GLY A 363 -3.31 8.55 22.91
C GLY A 363 -2.04 8.37 23.77
N GLN A 364 -2.16 7.93 25.03
CA GLN A 364 -1.07 8.10 26.02
C GLN A 364 -0.37 6.83 26.50
N ILE A 365 -0.82 5.64 26.11
CA ILE A 365 -0.19 4.38 26.55
C ILE A 365 1.21 4.18 25.96
N PHE A 366 1.50 4.80 24.82
CA PHE A 366 2.75 4.59 24.08
C PHE A 366 4.01 5.10 24.81
N SER A 367 3.96 6.26 25.50
CA SER A 367 5.21 6.88 26.02
C SER A 367 5.86 6.19 27.25
N LEU A 368 5.20 5.23 27.91
CA LEU A 368 5.82 4.50 29.04
C LEU A 368 6.57 3.24 28.58
N GLU A 369 6.13 2.65 27.46
CA GLU A 369 6.90 1.63 26.71
C GLU A 369 7.97 2.29 25.82
N ASP A 370 7.75 3.51 25.30
CA ASP A 370 8.76 4.28 24.54
C ASP A 370 9.99 4.67 25.38
N LEU A 371 9.89 4.78 26.71
CA LEU A 371 11.05 5.05 27.56
C LEU A 371 12.10 3.93 27.54
N GLY A 372 11.72 2.72 27.10
CA GLY A 372 12.63 1.59 26.95
C GLY A 372 13.18 1.39 25.53
N ASN A 373 12.50 1.89 24.49
CA ASN A 373 12.68 1.35 23.13
C ASN A 373 12.96 2.41 22.03
N TYR A 374 13.50 3.58 22.37
CA TYR A 374 14.10 4.47 21.36
C TYR A 374 15.39 3.85 20.78
N GLN A 375 15.24 2.99 19.78
CA GLN A 375 16.27 2.72 18.77
C GLN A 375 15.87 3.48 17.50
N ASP A 376 16.39 4.70 17.33
CA ASP A 376 16.45 5.32 16.01
C ASP A 376 17.82 5.98 15.81
N ASN A 377 18.59 5.38 14.90
CA ASN A 377 19.77 5.78 14.09
C ASN A 377 20.64 7.02 14.42
N SER A 378 20.60 7.58 15.62
CA SER A 378 21.38 8.74 16.03
C SER A 378 22.21 8.46 17.28
N GLY A 379 23.11 7.47 17.20
CA GLY A 379 24.31 7.37 18.05
C GLY A 379 24.14 7.27 19.57
N PHE A 380 22.92 7.24 20.12
CA PHE A 380 22.67 7.12 21.55
C PHE A 380 22.14 5.72 21.86
N LYS A 381 22.92 4.91 22.58
CA LYS A 381 22.53 3.57 23.01
C LYS A 381 21.39 3.68 24.04
N GLY A 382 20.15 3.65 23.55
CA GLY A 382 18.97 3.30 24.35
C GLY A 382 19.12 1.89 24.90
N ILE A 383 18.65 1.71 26.12
CA ILE A 383 18.82 0.50 26.92
C ILE A 383 17.87 -0.54 26.38
N ASN A 384 18.39 -1.49 25.59
CA ASN A 384 17.80 -2.80 25.53
C ASN A 384 17.54 -3.24 26.98
N ILE A 385 16.36 -3.75 27.29
CA ILE A 385 16.16 -4.57 28.47
C ILE A 385 16.19 -6.01 27.95
N PRO A 386 17.38 -6.64 27.76
CA PRO A 386 17.43 -8.07 27.60
C PRO A 386 16.96 -8.69 28.91
N GLU A 387 16.15 -9.75 28.82
CA GLU A 387 15.81 -10.60 29.97
C GLU A 387 17.06 -11.28 30.58
N ASP A 388 18.21 -11.19 29.90
CA ASP A 388 19.51 -11.69 30.36
C ASP A 388 20.18 -10.67 31.31
N HIS A 389 19.72 -10.68 32.57
CA HIS A 389 20.13 -9.79 33.67
C HIS A 389 21.62 -9.86 34.10
N THR A 390 22.57 -10.33 33.28
CA THR A 390 23.89 -10.72 33.80
C THR A 390 25.09 -9.88 33.34
N LYS A 391 24.99 -8.94 32.39
CA LYS A 391 26.20 -8.40 31.74
C LYS A 391 26.44 -6.88 31.71
N ASP A 392 25.50 -6.02 32.08
CA ASP A 392 25.78 -4.56 32.20
C ASP A 392 25.38 -3.98 33.58
N PRO A 393 26.35 -3.76 34.49
CA PRO A 393 26.12 -3.19 35.81
C PRO A 393 25.50 -1.78 35.79
N CYS A 394 25.80 -0.97 34.77
CA CYS A 394 25.29 0.40 34.67
C CYS A 394 23.80 0.42 34.32
N GLN A 395 23.35 -0.47 33.43
CA GLN A 395 21.95 -0.62 33.08
C GLN A 395 21.12 -1.16 34.24
N LEU A 396 21.64 -2.15 34.98
CA LEU A 396 20.98 -2.66 36.19
C LEU A 396 20.79 -1.56 37.23
N LEU A 397 21.79 -0.69 37.42
CA LEU A 397 21.71 0.43 38.34
C LEU A 397 20.68 1.47 37.89
N LEU A 398 20.63 1.81 36.59
CA LEU A 398 19.64 2.75 36.07
C LEU A 398 18.21 2.20 36.20
N ILE A 399 17.98 0.94 35.80
CA ILE A 399 16.68 0.29 35.91
C ILE A 399 16.24 0.22 37.38
N ASN A 400 17.14 -0.14 38.30
CA ASN A 400 16.83 -0.16 39.72
C ASN A 400 16.55 1.25 40.28
N THR A 401 17.27 2.26 39.83
CA THR A 401 17.04 3.67 40.22
C THR A 401 15.69 4.16 39.75
N LEU A 402 15.33 3.88 38.49
CA LEU A 402 14.02 4.20 37.92
C LEU A 402 12.89 3.45 38.65
N LYS A 403 13.06 2.15 38.94
CA LYS A 403 12.10 1.36 39.71
C LYS A 403 11.87 1.97 41.10
N VAL A 404 12.93 2.34 41.81
CA VAL A 404 12.82 2.96 43.14
C VAL A 404 12.08 4.30 43.07
N LYS A 405 12.39 5.16 42.09
CA LYS A 405 11.69 6.43 41.87
C LYS A 405 10.19 6.21 41.58
N ILE A 406 9.86 5.28 40.68
CA ILE A 406 8.46 4.97 40.35
C ILE A 406 7.71 4.47 41.59
N ILE A 407 8.32 3.59 42.40
CA ILE A 407 7.71 3.06 43.63
C ILE A 407 7.45 4.20 44.63
N GLN A 408 8.38 5.15 44.78
CA GLN A 408 8.20 6.31 45.65
C GLN A 408 7.03 7.19 45.18
N GLU A 409 6.93 7.44 43.87
CA GLU A 409 5.84 8.25 43.32
C GLU A 409 4.46 7.57 43.40
N ILE A 410 4.41 6.24 43.23
CA ILE A 410 3.18 5.48 43.40
C ILE A 410 2.65 5.60 44.83
N ARG A 411 3.53 5.62 45.85
CA ARG A 411 3.11 5.80 47.26
C ARG A 411 2.46 7.16 47.53
N ASN A 412 2.76 8.17 46.71
CA ASN A 412 2.20 9.52 46.82
C ASN A 412 0.86 9.67 46.06
N LEU A 413 0.38 8.63 45.37
CA LEU A 413 -0.93 8.63 44.72
C LEU A 413 -2.06 8.38 45.74
N PRO A 414 -3.32 8.76 45.45
CA PRO A 414 -4.45 8.35 46.27
C PRO A 414 -4.60 6.83 46.37
N LYS A 415 -5.03 6.35 47.55
CA LYS A 415 -5.18 4.91 47.85
C LYS A 415 -5.96 4.13 46.78
N ARG A 416 -7.01 4.74 46.20
CA ARG A 416 -7.82 4.12 45.13
C ARG A 416 -7.03 3.88 43.84
N GLU A 417 -6.16 4.81 43.46
CA GLU A 417 -5.31 4.69 42.27
C GLU A 417 -4.15 3.72 42.49
N GLN A 418 -3.58 3.69 43.71
CA GLN A 418 -2.57 2.69 44.08
C GLN A 418 -3.11 1.26 43.96
N VAL A 419 -4.29 1.00 44.52
CA VAL A 419 -4.95 -0.31 44.43
C VAL A 419 -5.24 -0.66 42.98
N LEU A 420 -5.77 0.29 42.20
CA LEU A 420 -6.04 0.07 40.79
C LEU A 420 -4.76 -0.31 40.00
N LEU A 421 -3.66 0.41 40.19
CA LEU A 421 -2.39 0.10 39.50
C LEU A 421 -1.83 -1.26 39.93
N ASN A 422 -1.99 -1.63 41.20
CA ASN A 422 -1.59 -2.94 41.71
C ASN A 422 -2.41 -4.06 41.04
N LEU A 423 -3.75 -3.93 41.02
CA LEU A 423 -4.63 -4.91 40.38
C LEU A 423 -4.35 -5.04 38.88
N TYR A 424 -4.01 -3.94 38.21
CA TYR A 424 -3.76 -3.93 36.77
C TYR A 424 -2.37 -4.45 36.39
N TYR A 425 -1.30 -4.03 37.09
CA TYR A 425 0.08 -4.34 36.70
C TYR A 425 0.71 -5.53 37.45
N GLN A 426 0.27 -5.84 38.67
CA GLN A 426 0.79 -6.98 39.44
C GLN A 426 -0.11 -8.20 39.36
N GLN A 427 -1.43 -7.99 39.37
CA GLN A 427 -2.41 -9.08 39.31
C GLN A 427 -2.99 -9.30 37.91
N GLU A 428 -2.58 -8.50 36.93
CA GLU A 428 -2.97 -8.61 35.51
C GLU A 428 -4.49 -8.64 35.26
N LEU A 429 -5.30 -8.06 36.16
CA LEU A 429 -6.76 -8.04 36.03
C LEU A 429 -7.19 -7.07 34.93
N ASN A 430 -8.28 -7.41 34.23
CA ASN A 430 -8.85 -6.54 33.20
C ASN A 430 -9.68 -5.39 33.83
N LEU A 431 -9.93 -4.31 33.09
CA LEU A 431 -10.62 -3.12 33.60
C LEU A 431 -12.05 -3.42 34.10
N LYS A 432 -12.69 -4.46 33.54
CA LYS A 432 -14.02 -4.92 33.95
C LYS A 432 -13.99 -5.66 35.28
N GLU A 433 -13.02 -6.55 35.49
CA GLU A 433 -12.74 -7.27 36.74
C GLU A 433 -12.33 -6.30 37.84
N ILE A 434 -11.45 -5.35 37.53
CA ILE A 434 -11.07 -4.28 38.46
C ILE A 434 -12.30 -3.44 38.83
N GLY A 435 -13.21 -3.21 37.90
CA GLY A 435 -14.48 -2.52 38.15
C GLY A 435 -15.35 -3.27 39.16
N LEU A 436 -15.44 -4.59 39.02
CA LEU A 436 -16.14 -5.45 39.98
C LEU A 436 -15.48 -5.42 41.37
N VAL A 437 -14.15 -5.44 41.44
CA VAL A 437 -13.40 -5.37 42.71
C VAL A 437 -13.55 -4.01 43.40
N LEU A 438 -13.55 -2.92 42.63
CA LEU A 438 -13.64 -1.55 43.14
C LEU A 438 -15.08 -1.04 43.28
N GLY A 439 -16.08 -1.82 42.87
CA GLY A 439 -17.50 -1.45 42.91
C GLY A 439 -17.85 -0.29 41.97
N VAL A 440 -17.16 -0.15 40.84
CA VAL A 440 -17.34 0.93 39.86
C VAL A 440 -17.45 0.39 38.43
N GLY A 441 -18.13 1.10 37.55
CA GLY A 441 -18.21 0.71 36.13
C GLY A 441 -16.85 0.74 35.43
N GLU A 442 -16.68 -0.08 34.39
CA GLU A 442 -15.44 -0.20 33.59
C GLU A 442 -14.92 1.16 33.08
N SER A 443 -15.84 2.01 32.60
CA SER A 443 -15.52 3.37 32.16
C SER A 443 -14.88 4.22 33.27
N ARG A 444 -15.33 4.04 34.51
CA ARG A 444 -14.77 4.73 35.68
C ARG A 444 -13.39 4.21 36.06
N VAL A 445 -13.14 2.90 35.91
CA VAL A 445 -11.81 2.31 36.10
C VAL A 445 -10.82 2.84 35.08
N SER A 446 -11.22 2.88 33.80
CA SER A 446 -10.39 3.43 32.71
C SER A 446 -10.01 4.90 32.96
N GLN A 447 -10.94 5.70 33.48
CA GLN A 447 -10.67 7.08 33.90
C GLN A 447 -9.65 7.15 35.04
N LEU A 448 -9.85 6.39 36.13
CA LEU A 448 -8.94 6.39 37.28
C LEU A 448 -7.53 5.90 36.91
N HIS A 449 -7.43 4.88 36.06
CA HIS A 449 -6.15 4.39 35.53
C HIS A 449 -5.37 5.50 34.81
N SER A 450 -6.08 6.26 33.98
CA SER A 450 -5.46 7.27 33.13
C SER A 450 -5.09 8.53 33.90
N LEU A 451 -5.89 8.88 34.92
CA LEU A 451 -5.54 9.92 35.88
C LEU A 451 -4.25 9.57 36.64
N ALA A 452 -4.13 8.31 37.10
CA ALA A 452 -2.95 7.83 37.80
C ALA A 452 -1.67 7.91 36.93
N ILE A 453 -1.75 7.47 35.66
CA ILE A 453 -0.63 7.57 34.71
C ILE A 453 -0.23 9.04 34.46
N LYS A 454 -1.21 9.94 34.29
CA LYS A 454 -0.94 11.37 34.08
C LYS A 454 -0.23 12.01 35.28
N ARG A 455 -0.65 11.68 36.51
CA ARG A 455 0.02 12.13 37.73
C ARG A 455 1.45 11.62 37.83
N LEU A 456 1.67 10.32 37.62
CA LEU A 456 3.01 9.74 37.64
C LEU A 456 3.93 10.41 36.61
N ARG A 457 3.44 10.65 35.40
CA ARG A 457 4.21 11.37 34.37
C ARG A 457 4.54 12.81 34.74
N SER A 458 3.57 13.53 35.28
CA SER A 458 3.79 14.92 35.70
C SER A 458 4.91 15.01 36.73
N ARG A 459 4.94 14.07 37.69
CA ARG A 459 5.94 14.06 38.77
C ARG A 459 7.30 13.50 38.34
N LEU A 460 7.33 12.58 37.37
CA LEU A 460 8.57 12.04 36.82
C LEU A 460 9.29 13.00 35.87
N LYS A 461 8.56 13.91 35.19
CA LYS A 461 9.15 14.93 34.30
C LYS A 461 9.99 15.99 35.01
N ASP A 462 9.70 16.28 36.28
CA ASP A 462 10.41 17.29 37.05
C ASP A 462 11.71 16.75 37.72
N ASN A 463 11.94 15.43 37.69
CA ASN A 463 13.00 14.73 38.44
C ASN A 463 13.97 13.91 37.56
N ILE A 464 13.98 14.19 36.25
CA ILE A 464 14.95 13.74 35.24
C ILE A 464 15.56 15.00 34.65
#